data_AF-A0A424R208-F1
#
_entry.id   AF-A0A424R208-F1
#
_cell.length_a   1.000
_cell.length_b   1.000
_cell.length_c   1.000
_cell.angle_alpha   90.00
_cell.angle_beta   90.00
_cell.angle_gamma   90.00
#
_symmetry.space_group_name_H-M   'P 1'
#
loop_
_entity.id
_entity.type
_entity.pdbx_description
1 polymer ?
#
loop_
_entity_poly.entity_id
_entity_poly.type
_entity_poly.pdbx_seq_one_letter_code
_entity_poly.pdbx_strand_id
1 'polypeptide(L)' 'MTAVRKFLPLVLALVAAFAWEHATGQCVMCKAVAEDSADDGGLGAGLNRGILYLMAVPYILLSALFFVVYKKRKSAS' A
#
# COMPACT_ATOMS: atom_id res chain seq x y z
N MET A 1 -32.97 -23.91 -17.83
CA MET A 1 -32.49 -22.57 -17.43
C MET A 1 -33.00 -22.09 -16.07
N THR A 2 -34.22 -22.45 -15.67
CA THR A 2 -34.82 -22.01 -14.37
C THR A 2 -34.15 -22.62 -13.14
N ALA A 3 -33.71 -23.89 -13.22
CA ALA A 3 -33.01 -24.56 -12.13
C ALA A 3 -31.67 -23.89 -11.78
N VAL A 4 -30.87 -23.53 -12.79
CA VAL A 4 -29.58 -22.83 -12.60
C VAL A 4 -29.79 -21.48 -11.92
N ARG A 5 -30.79 -20.69 -12.33
CA ARG A 5 -31.14 -19.41 -11.68
C ARG A 5 -31.54 -19.55 -10.21
N LYS A 6 -32.10 -20.71 -9.82
CA LYS A 6 -32.51 -20.99 -8.44
C LYS A 6 -31.31 -21.36 -7.55
N PHE A 7 -30.31 -22.04 -8.10
CA PHE A 7 -29.08 -22.40 -7.38
C PHE A 7 -27.98 -21.33 -7.45
N LEU A 8 -28.03 -20.43 -8.43
CA LEU A 8 -27.09 -19.33 -8.59
C LEU A 8 -26.86 -18.48 -7.33
N PRO A 9 -27.89 -18.03 -6.57
CA PRO A 9 -27.65 -17.25 -5.34
C PRO A 9 -26.96 -18.07 -4.25
N LEU A 10 -27.25 -19.37 -4.16
CA LEU A 10 -26.60 -20.28 -3.20
C LEU A 10 -25.12 -20.48 -3.54
N VAL A 11 -24.81 -20.66 -4.81
CA VAL A 11 -23.43 -20.80 -5.30
C VAL A 11 -22.65 -19.50 -5.08
N LEU A 12 -23.26 -18.34 -5.38
CA LEU A 12 -22.66 -17.02 -5.11
C LEU A 12 -22.40 -16.81 -3.61
N ALA A 13 -23.35 -17.19 -2.74
CA ALA A 13 -23.18 -17.09 -1.29
C ALA A 13 -22.04 -17.99 -0.77
N LEU A 14 -21.93 -19.21 -1.28
CA LEU A 14 -20.84 -20.12 -0.93
C LEU A 14 -19.48 -19.56 -1.39
N VAL A 15 -19.38 -19.09 -2.63
CA VAL A 15 -18.14 -18.47 -3.14
C VAL A 15 -17.76 -17.24 -2.32
N ALA A 16 -18.72 -16.40 -1.96
CA ALA A 16 -18.47 -15.23 -1.11
C ALA A 16 -17.98 -15.60 0.30
N ALA A 17 -18.50 -16.68 0.89
CA ALA A 17 -18.06 -17.16 2.20
C ALA A 17 -16.60 -17.62 2.19
N PHE A 18 -16.16 -18.34 1.15
CA PHE A 18 -14.76 -18.77 1.03
C PHE A 18 -13.83 -17.61 0.63
N ALA A 19 -14.31 -16.64 -0.14
CA ALA A 19 -13.53 -15.46 -0.51
C ALA A 19 -13.32 -14.48 0.66
N TRP A 20 -14.17 -14.51 1.69
CA TRP A 20 -14.12 -13.61 2.84
C TRP A 20 -12.82 -13.74 3.65
N GLU A 21 -12.37 -14.98 3.88
CA GLU A 21 -11.10 -15.28 4.58
C GLU A 21 -9.90 -14.66 3.85
N HIS A 22 -9.94 -14.63 2.51
CA HIS A 22 -8.88 -14.06 1.67
C HIS A 22 -9.00 -12.55 1.46
N ALA A 23 -10.14 -11.95 1.84
CA ALA A 23 -10.43 -10.52 1.68
C ALA A 23 -10.10 -9.68 2.92
N THR A 24 -9.90 -10.32 4.09
CA THR A 24 -9.25 -9.64 5.22
C THR A 24 -7.78 -9.45 4.86
N GLY A 25 -7.40 -8.21 4.54
CA GLY A 25 -6.13 -7.92 3.89
C GLY A 25 -4.95 -8.59 4.58
N GLN A 26 -4.03 -9.13 3.77
CA GLN A 26 -2.67 -9.59 4.13
C GLN A 26 -1.87 -8.59 4.97
N CYS A 27 -2.42 -7.43 5.31
CA CYS A 27 -1.83 -6.39 6.14
C CYS A 27 -1.35 -6.89 7.51
N VAL A 28 -2.03 -7.86 8.15
CA VAL A 28 -1.57 -8.39 9.46
C VAL A 28 -0.42 -9.39 9.28
N MET A 29 -0.47 -10.25 8.26
CA MET A 29 0.59 -11.22 7.99
C MET A 29 1.85 -10.57 7.40
N CYS A 30 1.71 -9.66 6.44
CA CYS A 30 2.85 -8.92 5.89
C CYS A 30 3.52 -8.04 6.94
N LYS A 31 2.75 -7.45 7.87
CA LYS A 31 3.30 -6.69 8.98
C LYS A 31 3.99 -7.59 10.00
N ALA A 32 3.35 -8.70 10.41
CA ALA A 32 3.94 -9.65 11.35
C ALA A 32 5.24 -10.26 10.82
N VAL A 33 5.26 -10.70 9.55
CA VAL A 33 6.48 -11.23 8.91
C VAL A 33 7.56 -10.16 8.81
N ALA A 34 7.20 -8.90 8.53
CA ALA A 34 8.16 -7.80 8.50
C ALA A 34 8.71 -7.46 9.89
N GLU A 35 7.90 -7.53 10.95
CA GLU A 35 8.34 -7.31 12.33
C GLU A 35 9.21 -8.47 12.83
N ASP A 36 8.82 -9.72 12.58
CA ASP A 36 9.57 -10.93 12.92
C ASP A 36 10.91 -10.98 12.17
N SER A 37 10.90 -10.64 10.88
CA SER A 37 12.12 -10.45 10.09
C SER A 37 12.97 -9.27 10.57
N ALA A 38 12.43 -8.30 11.33
CA ALA A 38 13.22 -7.21 11.87
C ALA A 38 13.98 -7.63 13.13
N ASP A 39 13.32 -8.39 14.01
CA ASP A 39 13.90 -8.88 15.26
C ASP A 39 15.02 -9.90 15.00
N ASP A 40 14.90 -10.72 13.94
CA ASP A 40 15.95 -11.65 13.49
C ASP A 40 17.04 -10.98 12.62
N GLY A 41 16.97 -9.66 12.40
CA GLY A 41 17.95 -8.91 11.59
C GLY A 41 17.83 -9.10 10.07
N GLY A 42 16.74 -9.70 9.60
CA GLY A 42 16.37 -9.88 8.20
C GLY A 42 15.72 -8.64 7.56
N LEU A 43 14.86 -8.84 6.55
CA LEU A 43 14.32 -7.78 5.69
C LEU A 43 13.56 -6.66 6.43
N GLY A 44 13.06 -6.95 7.63
CA GLY A 44 12.39 -5.98 8.49
C GLY A 44 13.34 -4.96 9.12
N ALA A 45 14.60 -5.33 9.29
CA ALA A 45 15.62 -4.50 9.92
C ALA A 45 15.96 -3.33 8.99
N GLY A 46 15.43 -2.16 9.31
CA GLY A 46 15.65 -0.93 8.53
C GLY A 46 14.52 -0.56 7.57
N LEU A 47 13.40 -1.29 7.54
CA LEU A 47 12.25 -0.94 6.69
C LEU A 47 11.73 0.48 6.96
N ASN A 48 11.63 0.90 8.23
CA ASN A 48 11.24 2.27 8.59
C ASN A 48 12.24 3.33 8.06
N ARG A 49 13.54 3.01 8.07
CA ARG A 49 14.56 3.89 7.47
C ARG A 49 14.40 3.97 5.95
N GLY A 50 14.07 2.86 5.30
CA GLY A 50 13.73 2.83 3.88
C GLY A 50 12.49 3.68 3.54
N ILE A 51 11.41 3.57 4.32
CA ILE A 51 10.19 4.39 4.14
C ILE A 51 10.52 5.87 4.27
N LEU A 52 11.27 6.25 5.31
CA LEU A 52 11.70 7.64 5.50
C LEU A 52 12.55 8.14 4.33
N TYR A 53 13.46 7.30 3.80
CA TYR A 53 14.26 7.65 2.63
C TYR A 53 13.40 7.88 1.38
N LEU A 54 12.47 6.97 1.09
CA LEU A 54 11.56 7.08 -0.06
C LEU A 54 10.59 8.27 0.07
N MET A 55 10.14 8.59 1.28
CA MET A 55 9.30 9.77 1.55
C MET A 55 10.09 11.08 1.48
N ALA A 56 11.37 11.11 1.84
CA ALA A 56 12.18 12.32 1.78
C ALA A 56 12.36 12.84 0.35
N VAL A 57 12.53 11.95 -0.63
CA VAL A 57 12.76 12.29 -2.04
C VAL A 57 11.66 13.20 -2.63
N PRO A 58 10.36 12.86 -2.59
CA PRO A 58 9.32 13.72 -3.15
C PRO A 58 9.25 15.08 -2.47
N TYR A 59 9.48 15.16 -1.16
CA TYR A 59 9.49 16.46 -0.45
C TYR A 59 10.64 17.35 -0.93
N ILE A 60 11.85 16.81 -1.07
CA ILE A 60 13.02 17.55 -1.56
C ILE A 60 12.77 18.06 -2.98
N LEU A 61 12.25 17.20 -3.86
CA LEU A 61 11.95 17.57 -5.26
C LEU A 61 10.90 18.67 -5.34
N LEU A 62 9.82 18.57 -4.57
CA LEU A 62 8.79 19.61 -4.49
C LEU A 62 9.37 20.94 -3.98
N SER A 63 10.16 20.93 -2.90
CA SER A 63 10.80 22.14 -2.38
C SER A 63 11.74 22.80 -3.41
N ALA A 64 12.54 22.00 -4.11
CA ALA A 64 13.42 22.50 -5.17
C ALA A 64 12.63 23.12 -6.33
N LEU A 65 11.56 22.45 -6.77
CA LEU A 65 10.67 22.95 -7.82
C LEU A 65 10.05 24.30 -7.43
N PHE A 66 9.47 24.40 -6.23
CA PHE A 66 8.90 25.65 -5.73
C PHE A 66 9.94 26.78 -5.63
N PHE A 67 11.16 26.47 -5.18
CA PHE A 67 12.25 27.44 -5.11
C PHE A 67 12.62 27.99 -6.49
N VAL A 68 12.77 27.11 -7.50
CA VAL A 68 13.08 27.52 -8.88
C VAL A 68 11.97 28.39 -9.46
N VAL A 69 10.70 27.99 -9.29
CA VAL A 69 9.54 28.76 -9.77
C VAL A 69 9.48 30.14 -9.10
N TYR A 70 9.64 30.19 -7.77
CA TYR A 70 9.66 31.45 -7.03
C TYR A 70 10.78 32.38 -7.53
N LYS A 71 12.00 31.87 -7.68
CA LYS A 71 13.13 32.65 -8.18
C LYS A 71 12.88 33.17 -9.60
N LYS A 72 12.33 32.34 -10.48
CA LYS A 72 11.98 32.74 -11.86
C LYS A 72 10.93 33.85 -11.87
N ARG A 73 9.86 33.73 -11.07
CA ARG A 73 8.81 34.76 -10.97
C ARG A 73 9.34 36.07 -10.38
N LYS A 74 10.20 36.00 -9.36
CA LYS A 74 10.84 37.19 -8.78
C LYS A 74 11.79 37.90 -9.75
N SER A 75 12.45 37.15 -10.65
CA SER A 75 13.38 37.74 -11.63
C SER A 75 12.67 38.29 -12.87
N ALA A 76 11.40 37.92 -13.08
CA ALA A 76 10.57 38.37 -14.20
C ALA A 76 9.63 39.53 -13.82
N SER A 77 9.68 39.97 -12.55
CA SER A 77 8.99 41.14 -12.02
C SER A 77 10.01 42.20 -11.63
#